data_AF-A0A7N0REE2-F1
#
_entry.id   AF-A0A7N0REE2-F1
#
_cell.length_a   1.000
_cell.length_b   1.000
_cell.length_c   1.000
_cell.angle_alpha   90.00
_cell.angle_beta   90.00
_cell.angle_gamma   90.00
#
_symmetry.space_group_name_H-M   'P 1'
#
loop_
_entity.id
_entity.type
_entity.pdbx_description
1 polymer ?
#
loop_
_entity_poly.entity_id
_entity_poly.type
_entity_poly.pdbx_seq_one_letter_code
_entity_poly.pdbx_strand_id
1 'polypeptide(L)'
;MLPQTTSTSFYSGSKQQGKGVIHPVSLNPPVLLFVQSKERAKELYKELAFDDIRVDVIHSDLSQIQRENVVDNFRAGKTWVLIATDVVARGMDFKGVNCVINYDFPDSASTYIHRIGRTGRANRRGEAITFYTEEDFPYLRNIANVIVSSGGEVPSWIMSRSKLKWKKHTPKREAISTGTKD
;
A
#
# COMPACT_ATOMS: atom_id res chain seq x y z
N MET A 1 -4.19 -12.50 12.37
CA MET A 1 -3.53 -13.51 11.52
C MET A 1 -3.63 -13.04 10.08
N LEU A 2 -2.57 -13.18 9.27
CA LEU A 2 -2.67 -12.83 7.85
C LEU A 2 -3.52 -13.88 7.10
N PRO A 3 -4.21 -13.49 6.01
CA PRO A 3 -4.90 -14.46 5.17
C PRO A 3 -3.87 -15.37 4.46
N GLN A 4 -4.03 -16.69 4.55
CA GLN A 4 -3.12 -17.65 3.91
C GLN A 4 -3.13 -17.58 2.37
N THR A 5 -4.14 -16.93 1.78
CA THR A 5 -4.31 -16.81 0.33
C THR A 5 -3.68 -15.55 -0.26
N THR A 6 -2.91 -14.78 0.51
CA THR A 6 -2.28 -13.54 0.05
C THR A 6 -0.81 -13.75 -0.31
N SER A 7 -0.45 -13.60 -1.60
CA SER A 7 0.95 -13.53 -2.02
C SER A 7 1.56 -12.19 -1.59
N THR A 8 2.85 -12.18 -1.20
CA THR A 8 3.53 -10.95 -0.78
C THR A 8 4.80 -10.71 -1.58
N SER A 9 5.01 -9.48 -2.05
CA SER A 9 6.22 -9.07 -2.76
C SER A 9 6.80 -7.77 -2.17
N PHE A 10 8.12 -7.65 -2.24
CA PHE A 10 8.87 -6.48 -1.75
C PHE A 10 9.70 -5.87 -2.87
N TYR A 11 9.56 -4.56 -3.06
CA TYR A 11 10.31 -3.81 -4.07
C TYR A 11 11.09 -2.68 -3.41
N SER A 12 12.40 -2.61 -3.70
CA SER A 12 13.22 -1.50 -3.25
C SER A 12 12.85 -0.24 -4.04
N GLY A 13 12.47 0.82 -3.34
CA GLY A 13 12.21 2.15 -3.86
C GLY A 13 13.50 2.96 -3.98
N SER A 14 14.22 2.88 -5.10
CA SER A 14 15.30 3.82 -5.40
C SER A 14 14.71 5.07 -6.08
N LYS A 15 14.72 6.23 -5.38
CA LYS A 15 14.59 7.65 -5.81
C LYS A 15 13.65 8.11 -6.95
N GLN A 16 13.01 7.25 -7.75
CA GLN A 16 12.15 7.61 -8.90
C GLN A 16 11.08 6.54 -9.22
N GLN A 17 10.34 6.07 -8.21
CA GLN A 17 9.22 5.16 -8.47
C GLN A 17 7.91 5.94 -8.52
N GLY A 18 7.37 6.12 -9.72
CA GLY A 18 5.97 6.48 -9.91
C GLY A 18 5.32 5.71 -11.04
N LYS A 19 6.02 5.46 -12.17
CA LYS A 19 5.36 4.99 -13.38
C LYS A 19 5.48 3.49 -13.70
N GLY A 20 6.62 2.85 -13.41
CA GLY A 20 6.88 1.48 -13.88
C GLY A 20 6.15 0.37 -13.14
N VAL A 21 6.00 0.48 -11.81
CA VAL A 21 5.42 -0.60 -10.96
C VAL A 21 3.93 -0.37 -10.69
N ILE A 22 3.45 0.88 -10.82
CA ILE A 22 2.02 1.22 -10.81
C ILE A 22 1.58 1.47 -12.26
N HIS A 23 2.01 0.62 -13.19
CA HIS A 23 1.55 0.70 -14.56
C HIS A 23 0.20 -0.02 -14.70
N PRO A 24 -0.83 0.55 -15.36
CA PRO A 24 -2.17 -0.03 -15.42
C PRO A 24 -2.22 -1.43 -16.03
N VAL A 25 -1.25 -1.79 -16.88
CA VAL A 25 -1.13 -3.10 -17.53
C VAL A 25 -0.76 -4.23 -16.55
N SER A 26 -0.19 -3.92 -15.38
CA SER A 26 0.23 -4.91 -14.37
C SER A 26 -0.63 -4.93 -13.11
N LEU A 27 -1.59 -4.01 -12.97
CA LEU A 27 -2.46 -3.96 -11.79
C LEU A 27 -3.63 -4.93 -11.96
N ASN A 28 -4.06 -5.54 -10.84
CA ASN A 28 -5.29 -6.32 -10.75
C ASN A 28 -6.31 -5.57 -9.88
N PRO A 29 -7.14 -4.68 -10.46
CA PRO A 29 -8.18 -3.96 -9.72
C PRO A 29 -9.23 -4.89 -9.11
N PRO A 30 -9.87 -4.50 -8.00
CA PRO A 30 -9.66 -3.25 -7.27
C PRO A 30 -8.38 -3.28 -6.41
N VAL A 31 -7.62 -2.19 -6.45
CA VAL A 31 -6.34 -1.99 -5.75
C VAL A 31 -6.53 -0.94 -4.64
N LEU A 32 -6.12 -1.28 -3.42
CA LEU A 32 -6.04 -0.33 -2.31
C LEU A 32 -4.58 0.03 -2.04
N LEU A 33 -4.22 1.30 -2.23
CA LEU A 33 -2.85 1.79 -2.11
C LEU A 33 -2.71 2.69 -0.88
N PHE A 34 -1.74 2.39 -0.02
CA PHE A 34 -1.48 3.11 1.22
C PHE A 34 -0.26 4.03 1.13
N VAL A 35 -0.45 5.28 1.55
CA VAL A 35 0.60 6.29 1.73
C VAL A 35 0.60 6.83 3.17
N GLN A 36 1.72 7.39 3.61
CA GLN A 36 1.91 7.83 5.01
C GLN A 36 1.26 9.17 5.34
N SER A 37 0.97 10.03 4.34
CA SER A 37 0.38 11.35 4.57
C SER A 37 -0.61 11.77 3.48
N LYS A 38 -1.46 12.74 3.80
CA LYS A 38 -2.46 13.28 2.87
C LYS A 38 -1.81 14.08 1.73
N GLU A 39 -0.68 14.73 1.98
CA GLU A 39 0.09 15.47 0.98
C GLU A 39 0.59 14.50 -0.10
N ARG A 40 1.22 13.40 0.32
CA ARG A 40 1.66 12.34 -0.57
C ARG A 40 0.51 11.67 -1.31
N ALA A 41 -0.65 11.52 -0.66
CA ALA A 41 -1.85 11.00 -1.31
C ALA A 41 -2.28 11.88 -2.48
N LYS A 42 -2.27 13.21 -2.29
CA LYS A 42 -2.58 14.20 -3.33
C LYS A 42 -1.51 14.24 -4.43
N GLU A 43 -0.24 14.14 -4.08
CA GLU A 43 0.86 14.10 -5.05
C GLU A 43 0.75 12.85 -5.92
N LEU A 44 0.62 11.66 -5.32
CA LEU A 44 0.48 10.41 -6.07
C LEU A 44 -0.79 10.36 -6.91
N TYR A 45 -1.91 10.91 -6.42
CA TYR A 45 -3.14 11.02 -7.20
C TYR A 45 -2.91 11.80 -8.50
N LYS A 46 -2.21 12.94 -8.43
CA LYS A 46 -1.90 13.74 -9.62
C LYS A 46 -1.08 12.92 -10.61
N GLU A 47 -0.01 12.27 -10.15
CA GLU A 47 0.88 11.48 -11.00
C GLU A 47 0.13 10.34 -11.70
N LEU A 48 -0.71 9.59 -10.98
CA LEU A 48 -1.46 8.46 -11.57
C LEU A 48 -2.64 8.92 -12.44
N ALA A 49 -3.24 10.07 -12.14
CA ALA A 49 -4.33 10.61 -12.96
C ALA A 49 -3.85 11.06 -14.35
N PHE A 50 -2.59 11.45 -14.48
CA PHE A 50 -1.99 11.79 -15.78
C PHE A 50 -1.71 10.55 -16.66
N ASP A 51 -1.68 9.35 -16.09
CA ASP A 51 -1.35 8.09 -16.78
C ASP A 51 -2.61 7.28 -17.22
N ASP A 52 -3.77 7.93 -17.38
CA ASP A 52 -5.08 7.34 -17.76
C ASP A 52 -5.56 6.19 -16.84
N ILE A 53 -5.13 6.20 -15.59
CA ILE A 53 -5.58 5.25 -14.57
C ILE A 53 -6.85 5.78 -13.90
N ARG A 54 -7.88 4.93 -13.77
CA ARG A 54 -9.06 5.25 -12.94
C ARG A 54 -8.69 5.24 -11.46
N VAL A 55 -8.15 6.36 -10.99
CA VAL A 55 -7.65 6.54 -9.63
C VAL A 55 -8.55 7.50 -8.85
N ASP A 56 -8.66 7.28 -7.54
CA ASP A 56 -9.29 8.21 -6.61
C ASP A 56 -8.46 8.24 -5.31
N VAL A 57 -8.70 9.24 -4.46
CA VAL A 57 -7.96 9.44 -3.22
C VAL A 57 -8.88 9.73 -2.05
N ILE A 58 -8.60 9.10 -0.91
CA ILE A 58 -9.34 9.29 0.33
C ILE A 58 -8.42 9.67 1.50
N HIS A 59 -8.60 10.88 2.01
CA HIS A 59 -7.77 11.46 3.07
C HIS A 59 -8.59 12.38 3.99
N SER A 60 -7.97 12.87 5.07
CA SER A 60 -8.66 13.56 6.17
C SER A 60 -9.37 14.85 5.76
N ASP A 61 -8.90 15.53 4.70
CA ASP A 61 -9.50 16.80 4.26
C ASP A 61 -10.84 16.63 3.53
N LEU A 62 -11.23 15.40 3.17
CA LEU A 62 -12.55 15.14 2.56
C LEU A 62 -13.64 15.12 3.64
N SER A 63 -14.80 15.70 3.32
CA SER A 63 -16.01 15.59 4.13
C SER A 63 -16.51 14.15 4.19
N GLN A 64 -17.37 13.83 5.15
CA GLN A 64 -17.93 12.48 5.28
C GLN A 64 -18.68 12.04 4.01
N ILE A 65 -19.48 12.93 3.42
CA ILE A 65 -20.21 12.67 2.16
C ILE A 65 -19.24 12.41 1.01
N GLN A 66 -18.15 13.18 0.92
CA GLN A 66 -17.14 12.95 -0.11
C GLN A 66 -16.45 11.59 0.07
N ARG A 67 -16.14 11.20 1.31
CA ARG A 67 -15.55 9.89 1.62
C ARG A 67 -16.48 8.75 1.21
N GLU A 68 -17.77 8.86 1.51
CA GLU A 68 -18.79 7.87 1.12
C GLU A 68 -18.87 7.72 -0.40
N ASN A 69 -18.93 8.82 -1.15
CA ASN A 69 -18.94 8.80 -2.61
C ASN A 69 -17.70 8.12 -3.21
N VAL A 70 -16.50 8.40 -2.67
CA VAL A 70 -15.25 7.76 -3.11
C VAL A 70 -15.28 6.25 -2.85
N VAL A 71 -15.75 5.83 -1.67
CA VAL A 71 -15.90 4.41 -1.30
C VAL A 71 -16.90 3.70 -2.22
N ASP A 72 -18.03 4.34 -2.53
CA ASP A 72 -19.05 3.77 -3.39
C ASP A 72 -18.59 3.65 -4.84
N ASN A 73 -17.87 4.64 -5.36
CA ASN A 73 -17.24 4.55 -6.68
C ASN A 73 -16.21 3.43 -6.77
N PHE A 74 -15.42 3.22 -5.71
CA PHE A 74 -14.45 2.12 -5.64
C PHE A 74 -15.15 0.76 -5.59
N ARG A 75 -16.22 0.60 -4.80
CA ARG A 75 -17.01 -0.64 -4.76
C ARG A 75 -17.74 -0.93 -6.06
N ALA A 76 -18.18 0.11 -6.77
CA ALA A 76 -18.84 -0.01 -8.07
C ALA A 76 -17.86 -0.28 -9.22
N GLY A 77 -16.55 -0.33 -8.97
CA GLY A 77 -15.53 -0.55 -10.01
C GLY A 77 -15.29 0.65 -10.93
N LYS A 78 -15.83 1.83 -10.58
CA LYS A 78 -15.57 3.09 -11.29
C LYS A 78 -14.15 3.58 -11.01
N THR A 79 -13.66 3.32 -9.79
CA THR A 79 -12.27 3.53 -9.38
C THR A 79 -11.54 2.20 -9.34
N TRP A 80 -10.40 2.10 -10.01
CA TRP A 80 -9.55 0.91 -10.02
C TRP A 80 -8.50 0.94 -8.93
N VAL A 81 -7.93 2.13 -8.66
CA VAL A 81 -6.92 2.34 -7.63
C VAL A 81 -7.42 3.38 -6.63
N LEU A 82 -7.57 2.99 -5.38
CA LEU A 82 -7.92 3.91 -4.30
C LEU A 82 -6.69 4.20 -3.44
N ILE A 83 -6.22 5.45 -3.44
CA ILE A 83 -5.13 5.91 -2.60
C ILE A 83 -5.68 6.32 -1.23
N ALA A 84 -5.14 5.80 -0.15
CA ALA A 84 -5.62 6.04 1.20
C ALA A 84 -4.49 6.26 2.21
N THR A 85 -4.79 7.00 3.28
CA THR A 85 -3.98 7.01 4.51
C THR A 85 -4.56 6.03 5.53
N ASP A 86 -3.72 5.53 6.44
CA ASP A 86 -4.18 4.59 7.49
C ASP A 86 -5.28 5.17 8.38
N VAL A 87 -5.19 6.46 8.69
CA VAL A 87 -6.17 7.15 9.56
C VAL A 87 -7.57 7.05 8.99
N VAL A 88 -7.67 7.20 7.67
CA VAL A 88 -8.95 7.27 6.98
C VAL A 88 -9.43 5.87 6.62
N ALA A 89 -8.54 4.96 6.22
CA ALA A 89 -8.89 3.56 5.96
C ALA A 89 -9.42 2.79 7.17
N ARG A 90 -9.09 3.22 8.39
CA ARG A 90 -9.64 2.62 9.62
C ARG A 90 -11.13 2.95 9.75
N GLY A 91 -11.95 1.90 9.86
CA GLY A 91 -13.41 2.03 9.94
C GLY A 91 -14.13 1.95 8.59
N MET A 92 -13.40 2.01 7.47
CA MET A 92 -13.97 1.79 6.15
C MET A 92 -13.91 0.31 5.74
N ASP A 93 -15.03 -0.19 5.21
CA ASP A 93 -15.14 -1.56 4.74
C ASP A 93 -14.68 -1.68 3.28
N PHE A 94 -13.37 -1.81 3.09
CA PHE A 94 -12.71 -2.13 1.82
C PHE A 94 -12.42 -3.63 1.65
N LYS A 95 -13.22 -4.52 2.25
CA LYS A 95 -12.96 -5.96 2.18
C LYS A 95 -13.03 -6.48 0.75
N GLY A 96 -12.11 -7.39 0.42
CA GLY A 96 -12.17 -8.15 -0.82
C GLY A 96 -11.55 -7.45 -2.02
N VAL A 97 -10.60 -6.54 -1.78
CA VAL A 97 -9.75 -6.01 -2.84
C VAL A 97 -8.82 -7.10 -3.40
N ASN A 98 -8.46 -7.02 -4.66
CA ASN A 98 -7.59 -7.99 -5.31
C ASN A 98 -6.13 -7.76 -4.94
N CYS A 99 -5.74 -6.50 -4.76
CA CYS A 99 -4.37 -6.12 -4.41
C CYS A 99 -4.34 -5.01 -3.36
N VAL A 100 -3.39 -5.12 -2.43
CA VAL A 100 -3.02 -4.07 -1.48
C VAL A 100 -1.60 -3.64 -1.78
N ILE A 101 -1.39 -2.34 -1.98
CA ILE A 101 -0.08 -1.76 -2.22
C ILE A 101 0.30 -0.89 -1.01
N ASN A 102 1.39 -1.23 -0.34
CA ASN A 102 2.04 -0.33 0.60
C ASN A 102 3.05 0.52 -0.18
N TYR A 103 2.60 1.67 -0.69
CA TYR A 103 3.48 2.60 -1.40
C TYR A 103 4.48 3.23 -0.44
N ASP A 104 4.00 3.66 0.72
CA ASP A 104 4.86 3.94 1.85
C ASP A 104 4.89 2.75 2.79
N PHE A 105 6.10 2.38 3.22
CA PHE A 105 6.32 1.30 4.17
C PHE A 105 5.49 1.53 5.45
N PRO A 106 4.81 0.50 5.98
CA PRO A 106 3.98 0.65 7.17
C PRO A 106 4.82 1.04 8.39
N ASP A 107 4.24 1.82 9.31
CA ASP A 107 4.93 2.34 10.50
C ASP A 107 5.14 1.29 11.61
N SER A 108 4.48 0.13 11.47
CA SER A 108 4.53 -1.01 12.38
C SER A 108 4.04 -2.29 11.69
N ALA A 109 4.39 -3.44 12.26
CA ALA A 109 3.86 -4.73 11.81
C ALA A 109 2.34 -4.86 11.99
N SER A 110 1.76 -4.19 12.99
CA SER A 110 0.30 -4.16 13.20
C SER A 110 -0.39 -3.40 12.05
N THR A 111 0.13 -2.23 11.68
CA THR A 111 -0.34 -1.46 10.52
C THR A 111 -0.27 -2.30 9.25
N TYR A 112 0.85 -3.00 9.00
CA TYR A 112 0.96 -3.90 7.86
C TYR A 112 -0.15 -4.96 7.82
N ILE A 113 -0.37 -5.68 8.93
CA ILE A 113 -1.43 -6.69 9.05
C ILE A 113 -2.81 -6.09 8.74
N HIS A 114 -3.10 -4.90 9.25
CA HIS A 114 -4.38 -4.23 9.01
C HIS A 114 -4.59 -3.81 7.56
N ARG A 115 -3.52 -3.37 6.88
CA ARG A 115 -3.52 -3.00 5.48
C ARG A 115 -3.74 -4.22 4.60
N ILE A 116 -2.90 -5.25 4.72
CA ILE A 116 -3.00 -6.42 3.83
C ILE A 116 -4.20 -7.32 4.14
N GLY A 117 -4.78 -7.21 5.34
CA GLY A 117 -6.05 -7.85 5.70
C GLY A 117 -7.28 -7.35 4.92
N ARG A 118 -7.10 -6.41 3.97
CA ARG A 118 -8.15 -5.97 3.02
C ARG A 118 -8.27 -6.89 1.80
N THR A 119 -7.22 -7.63 1.46
CA THR A 119 -7.21 -8.65 0.40
C THR A 119 -7.27 -10.08 0.96
N GLY A 120 -7.32 -11.09 0.08
CA GLY A 120 -7.22 -12.51 0.46
C GLY A 120 -8.38 -13.06 1.29
N ARG A 121 -9.61 -12.57 1.08
CA ARG A 121 -10.81 -12.97 1.86
C ARG A 121 -11.71 -13.94 1.08
N ALA A 122 -12.51 -14.72 1.82
CA ALA A 122 -13.49 -15.66 1.28
C ALA A 122 -12.88 -16.66 0.28
N ASN A 123 -11.74 -17.26 0.65
CA ASN A 123 -10.95 -18.19 -0.17
C ASN A 123 -10.47 -17.64 -1.52
N ARG A 124 -10.58 -16.33 -1.75
CA ARG A 124 -9.99 -15.69 -2.94
C ARG A 124 -8.51 -15.42 -2.70
N ARG A 125 -7.72 -15.55 -3.77
CA ARG A 125 -6.31 -15.14 -3.78
C ARG A 125 -6.23 -13.61 -3.69
N GLY A 126 -5.29 -13.14 -2.91
CA GLY A 126 -4.97 -11.73 -2.76
C GLY A 126 -3.50 -11.46 -3.05
N GLU A 127 -3.17 -10.22 -3.31
CA GLU A 127 -1.79 -9.78 -3.48
C GLU A 127 -1.47 -8.62 -2.54
N ALA A 128 -0.29 -8.65 -1.93
CA ALA A 128 0.26 -7.57 -1.13
C ALA A 128 1.63 -7.16 -1.67
N ILE A 129 1.72 -5.95 -2.21
CA ILE A 129 2.98 -5.37 -2.70
C ILE A 129 3.46 -4.36 -1.68
N THR A 130 4.74 -4.40 -1.32
CA THR A 130 5.32 -3.45 -0.36
C THR A 130 6.58 -2.83 -0.90
N PHE A 131 6.54 -1.51 -1.08
CA PHE A 131 7.71 -0.71 -1.39
C PHE A 131 8.46 -0.36 -0.12
N TYR A 132 9.79 -0.35 -0.20
CA TYR A 132 10.66 0.00 0.92
C TYR A 132 11.89 0.76 0.43
N THR A 133 12.34 1.73 1.22
CA THR A 133 13.58 2.49 0.98
C THR A 133 14.70 2.00 1.89
N GLU A 134 15.89 2.61 1.78
CA GLU A 134 17.01 2.35 2.69
C GLU A 134 16.65 2.59 4.16
N GLU A 135 15.84 3.63 4.46
CA GLU A 135 15.39 3.93 5.82
C GLU A 135 14.43 2.87 6.37
N ASP A 136 13.70 2.16 5.50
CA ASP A 136 12.75 1.11 5.86
C ASP A 136 13.42 -0.26 6.01
N PHE A 137 14.55 -0.45 5.32
CA PHE A 137 15.28 -1.70 5.23
C PHE A 137 15.50 -2.38 6.61
N PRO A 138 15.88 -1.66 7.69
CA PRO A 138 16.09 -2.26 9.01
C PRO A 138 14.83 -2.94 9.59
N TYR A 139 13.63 -2.58 9.12
CA TYR A 139 12.34 -3.08 9.64
C TYR A 139 11.73 -4.19 8.77
N LEU A 140 12.31 -4.52 7.62
CA LEU A 140 11.82 -5.59 6.74
C LEU A 140 11.68 -6.93 7.46
N ARG A 141 12.65 -7.30 8.32
CA ARG A 141 12.59 -8.55 9.08
C ARG A 141 11.37 -8.60 9.99
N ASN A 142 10.93 -7.47 10.53
CA ASN A 142 9.77 -7.45 11.42
C ASN A 142 8.47 -7.75 10.67
N ILE A 143 8.34 -7.27 9.42
CA ILE A 143 7.23 -7.65 8.52
C ILE A 143 7.36 -9.10 8.07
N ALA A 144 8.56 -9.53 7.67
CA ALA A 144 8.80 -10.89 7.24
C ALA A 144 8.43 -11.93 8.31
N ASN A 145 8.75 -11.66 9.57
CA ASN A 145 8.35 -12.53 10.68
C ASN A 145 6.83 -12.74 10.74
N VAL A 146 6.02 -11.68 10.53
CA VAL A 146 4.55 -11.84 10.59
C VAL A 146 3.99 -12.60 9.39
N ILE A 147 4.64 -12.48 8.23
CA ILE A 147 4.33 -13.26 7.02
C ILE A 147 4.60 -14.75 7.27
N VAL A 148 5.82 -15.08 7.70
CA VAL A 148 6.24 -16.45 7.99
C VAL A 148 5.39 -17.07 9.10
N SER A 149 5.11 -16.35 10.18
CA SER A 149 4.22 -16.83 11.25
C SER A 149 2.78 -17.08 10.80
N SER A 150 2.37 -16.54 9.65
CA SER A 150 1.06 -16.80 9.05
C SER A 150 1.09 -17.86 7.94
N GLY A 151 2.24 -18.51 7.72
CA GLY A 151 2.44 -19.54 6.70
C GLY A 151 2.83 -19.00 5.32
N GLY A 152 3.12 -17.70 5.20
CA GLY A 152 3.59 -17.10 3.95
C GLY A 152 5.10 -17.23 3.76
N GLU A 153 5.54 -17.05 2.53
CA GLU A 153 6.95 -17.09 2.14
C GLU A 153 7.52 -15.68 1.98
N VAL A 154 8.82 -15.55 2.23
CA VAL A 154 9.58 -14.31 2.05
C VAL A 154 10.98 -14.64 1.55
N PRO A 155 11.65 -13.74 0.81
CA PRO A 155 13.02 -13.94 0.40
C PRO A 155 13.95 -14.20 1.59
N SER A 156 14.84 -15.19 1.45
CA SER A 156 15.77 -15.61 2.51
C SER A 156 16.68 -14.48 3.01
N TRP A 157 17.04 -13.54 2.14
CA TRP A 157 17.85 -12.37 2.50
C TRP A 157 17.14 -11.41 3.47
N ILE A 158 15.80 -11.39 3.52
CA ILE A 158 15.07 -10.63 4.54
C ILE A 158 15.16 -11.34 5.89
N MET A 159 15.12 -12.67 5.87
CA MET A 159 15.18 -13.52 7.06
C MET A 159 16.60 -13.67 7.64
N SER A 160 17.66 -13.37 6.89
CA SER A 160 19.04 -13.40 7.41
C SER A 160 19.42 -12.16 8.21
N ARG A 161 18.63 -11.07 8.16
CA ARG A 161 18.97 -9.79 8.82
C ARG A 161 18.75 -9.82 10.32
N SER A 162 19.43 -8.99 11.11
CA SER A 162 19.10 -8.88 12.54
C SER A 162 17.69 -8.33 12.77
N LYS A 163 16.92 -8.93 13.69
CA LYS A 163 15.61 -8.40 14.07
C LYS A 163 15.82 -7.20 15.00
N LEU A 164 15.34 -6.03 14.59
CA LEU A 164 15.38 -4.83 15.42
C LEU A 164 14.10 -4.67 16.23
N LYS A 165 14.22 -3.99 17.39
CA LYS A 165 13.05 -3.51 18.13
C LYS A 165 12.39 -2.42 17.30
N TRP A 166 11.17 -2.68 16.83
CA TRP A 166 10.42 -1.70 16.03
C TRP A 166 9.91 -0.59 16.94
N LYS A 167 10.51 0.61 16.85
CA LYS A 167 9.93 1.87 17.34
C LYS A 167 9.22 2.55 16.18
N LYS A 168 8.15 3.32 16.45
CA LYS A 168 7.37 4.02 15.40
C LYS A 168 8.29 4.55 14.30
N HIS A 169 8.12 4.00 13.09
CA HIS A 169 8.98 4.27 11.94
C HIS A 169 8.18 5.11 10.94
N THR A 170 8.52 6.39 10.84
CA THR A 170 7.82 7.31 9.94
C THR A 170 8.86 8.26 9.35
N PRO A 171 9.69 7.77 8.41
CA PRO A 171 10.73 8.60 7.82
C PRO A 171 10.12 9.74 7.01
N LYS A 172 10.86 10.84 6.89
CA LYS A 172 10.44 11.96 6.05
C LYS A 172 10.65 11.56 4.59
N ARG A 173 9.57 11.45 3.84
CA ARG A 173 9.65 11.13 2.40
C ARG A 173 9.82 12.40 1.59
N GLU A 174 10.60 12.31 0.53
CA GLU A 174 10.63 13.32 -0.53
C GLU A 174 9.26 13.42 -1.22
N ALA A 175 8.95 14.58 -1.78
CA ALA A 175 7.73 14.77 -2.56
C ALA A 175 7.68 13.78 -3.73
N ILE A 176 6.50 13.24 -3.99
CA ILE A 176 6.28 12.38 -5.14
C ILE A 176 6.22 13.29 -6.37
N SER A 177 7.19 13.13 -7.28
CA SER A 177 7.19 13.78 -8.58
C SER A 177 7.73 12.79 -9.61
N THR A 178 7.00 12.58 -10.71
CA THR A 178 7.49 11.77 -11.83
C THR A 178 8.07 12.60 -12.98
N GLY A 179 8.09 13.93 -12.83
CA GLY A 179 8.75 14.81 -13.78
C GLY A 179 10.27 14.64 -13.72
N THR A 180 10.88 14.27 -14.85
CA THR A 180 12.20 14.80 -15.19
C THR A 180 12.11 16.31 -14.98
N LYS A 181 12.94 16.87 -14.09
CA LYS A 181 13.20 18.31 -14.15
C LYS A 181 13.73 18.56 -15.56
N ASP A 182 12.98 19.32 -16.35
CA ASP A 182 13.45 19.87 -17.62
C ASP A 182 14.77 20.64 -17.41
#